data_AF-A0A9E3U930-F1
#
_entry.id   AF-A0A9E3U930-F1
#
_cell.length_a   1.000
_cell.length_b   1.000
_cell.length_c   1.000
_cell.angle_alpha   90.00
_cell.angle_beta   90.00
_cell.angle_gamma   90.00
#
_symmetry.space_group_name_H-M   'P 1'
#
loop_
_entity.id
_entity.type
_entity.pdbx_description
1 polymer ?
#
loop_
_entity_poly.entity_id
_entity_poly.type
_entity_poly.pdbx_seq_one_letter_code
_entity_poly.pdbx_strand_id
1 'polypeptide(L)'
;MRVAFVALAILALSCGSRSEPTAPSGEITEVVYERMPDGSVRKTTITRRSVPAPPPPARPADAYPGDPLVRYNVERVNAYRARGGLPPLLYDARISAFAVQGSQRLARDHVPHAHFAENAQAQRFGSRSAENQGDPRGVPSLHPDPATNARRQIDTMLEMMFAEGPGGGHYDNMMNPKFRRIGIGNVYVGGRLYMTNDFSD
;
A
#
# COMPACT_ATOMS: atom_id res chain seq x y z
N MET A 1 41.73 31.98 -20.63
CA MET A 1 41.17 30.97 -19.71
C MET A 1 39.65 31.09 -19.73
N ARG A 2 38.96 30.13 -20.34
CA ARG A 2 37.49 30.11 -20.45
C ARG A 2 36.94 29.21 -19.35
N VAL A 3 36.18 29.78 -18.42
CA VAL A 3 35.49 29.04 -17.37
C VAL A 3 34.12 28.65 -17.93
N ALA A 4 33.92 27.35 -18.15
CA ALA A 4 32.63 26.79 -18.55
C ALA A 4 31.78 26.56 -17.29
N PHE A 5 30.66 27.28 -17.17
CA PHE A 5 29.60 26.97 -16.22
C PHE A 5 28.78 25.80 -16.77
N VAL A 6 28.87 24.64 -16.12
CA VAL A 6 27.95 23.52 -16.35
C VAL A 6 26.76 23.72 -15.41
N ALA A 7 25.64 24.18 -15.97
CA ALA A 7 24.36 24.16 -15.27
C ALA A 7 23.84 22.72 -15.26
N LEU A 8 23.92 22.06 -14.11
CA LEU A 8 23.31 20.76 -13.87
C LEU A 8 21.81 20.97 -13.65
N ALA A 9 21.01 20.73 -14.69
CA ALA A 9 19.56 20.70 -14.57
C ALA A 9 19.15 19.45 -13.77
N ILE A 10 18.62 19.66 -12.56
CA ILE A 10 17.99 18.61 -11.76
C ILE A 10 16.66 18.26 -12.44
N LEU A 11 16.64 17.14 -13.16
CA LEU A 11 15.40 16.53 -13.64
C LEU A 11 14.68 15.92 -12.44
N ALA A 12 13.71 16.64 -11.88
CA ALA A 12 12.70 16.05 -11.00
C ALA A 12 11.81 15.14 -11.86
N LEU A 13 12.08 13.83 -11.84
CA LEU A 13 11.09 12.85 -12.32
C LEU A 13 9.97 12.76 -11.26
N SER A 14 8.97 13.63 -11.41
CA SER A 14 7.65 13.32 -10.87
C SER A 14 7.06 12.20 -11.73
N CYS A 15 7.11 10.97 -11.21
CA CYS A 15 6.30 9.89 -11.77
C CYS A 15 4.84 10.20 -11.44
N GLY A 16 4.20 10.96 -12.33
CA GLY A 16 2.76 11.14 -12.36
C GLY A 16 2.08 9.77 -12.31
N SER A 17 1.13 9.65 -11.39
CA SER A 17 0.18 8.56 -11.30
C SER A 17 -0.43 8.32 -12.68
N ARG A 18 0.00 7.26 -13.37
CA ARG A 18 -0.75 6.70 -14.49
C ARG A 18 -2.02 6.12 -13.89
N SER A 19 -3.07 6.92 -13.89
CA SER A 19 -4.44 6.42 -13.92
C SER A 19 -4.54 5.43 -15.07
N GLU A 20 -4.74 4.15 -14.74
CA GLU A 20 -5.24 3.20 -15.73
C GLU A 20 -6.47 3.82 -16.39
N PRO A 21 -6.63 3.70 -17.73
CA PRO A 21 -7.82 4.17 -18.39
C PRO A 21 -8.98 3.36 -17.84
N THR A 22 -9.82 3.99 -17.02
CA THR A 22 -11.15 3.52 -16.69
C THR A 22 -11.81 3.16 -18.02
N ALA A 23 -12.07 1.87 -18.24
CA ALA A 23 -12.79 1.44 -19.43
C ALA A 23 -14.04 2.32 -19.57
N PRO A 24 -14.25 3.01 -20.71
CA PRO A 24 -15.40 3.87 -20.85
C PRO A 24 -16.64 3.00 -20.62
N SER A 25 -17.48 3.40 -19.67
CA SER A 25 -18.82 2.85 -19.51
C SER A 25 -19.63 3.29 -20.74
N GLY A 26 -19.39 2.63 -21.87
CA GLY A 26 -20.06 2.89 -23.12
C GLY A 26 -21.33 2.08 -23.19
N GLU A 27 -22.45 2.77 -23.39
CA GLU A 27 -23.65 2.14 -23.93
C GLU A 27 -23.43 1.95 -25.43
N ILE A 28 -23.36 0.70 -25.89
CA ILE A 28 -23.26 0.38 -27.31
C ILE A 28 -24.67 0.08 -27.79
N THR A 29 -25.21 0.91 -28.66
CA THR A 29 -26.45 0.66 -29.38
C THR A 29 -26.14 0.16 -30.77
N GLU A 30 -26.50 -1.09 -31.05
CA GLU A 30 -26.39 -1.73 -32.35
C GLU A 30 -27.80 -1.84 -32.96
N VAL A 31 -28.01 -1.35 -34.17
CA VAL A 31 -29.29 -1.47 -34.88
C VAL A 31 -29.11 -2.45 -36.03
N VAL A 32 -29.81 -3.57 -35.96
CA VAL A 32 -29.81 -4.61 -36.99
C VAL A 32 -31.09 -4.48 -37.82
N TYR A 33 -30.94 -4.45 -39.14
CA TYR A 33 -32.04 -4.47 -40.09
C TYR A 33 -32.07 -5.80 -40.82
N GLU A 34 -33.22 -6.47 -40.82
CA GLU A 34 -33.40 -7.78 -41.45
C GLU A 34 -34.60 -7.73 -42.39
N ARG A 35 -34.41 -8.16 -43.64
CA ARG A 35 -35.48 -8.18 -44.65
C ARG A 35 -36.18 -9.53 -44.59
N MET A 36 -37.50 -9.52 -44.41
CA MET A 36 -38.33 -10.70 -44.27
C MET A 36 -38.75 -11.25 -45.64
N PRO A 37 -39.18 -12.53 -45.73
CA PRO A 37 -39.60 -13.15 -46.99
C PRO A 37 -40.79 -12.45 -47.68
N ASP A 38 -41.62 -11.74 -46.93
CA ASP A 38 -42.76 -10.96 -47.43
C ASP A 38 -42.39 -9.56 -47.94
N GLY A 39 -41.09 -9.23 -47.96
CA GLY A 39 -40.56 -7.94 -48.38
C GLY A 39 -40.56 -6.85 -47.30
N SER A 40 -41.09 -7.12 -46.11
CA SER A 40 -41.02 -6.20 -44.97
C SER A 40 -39.61 -6.13 -44.36
N VAL A 41 -39.33 -5.08 -43.58
CA VAL A 41 -38.04 -4.90 -42.87
C VAL A 41 -38.29 -4.91 -41.37
N ARG A 42 -37.61 -5.82 -40.67
CA ARG A 42 -37.54 -5.87 -39.21
C ARG A 42 -36.33 -5.07 -38.72
N LYS A 43 -36.56 -4.12 -37.81
CA LYS A 43 -35.50 -3.36 -37.12
C LYS A 43 -35.38 -3.87 -35.69
N THR A 44 -34.21 -4.38 -35.32
CA THR A 44 -33.88 -4.81 -33.96
C THR A 44 -32.83 -3.87 -33.39
N THR A 45 -33.12 -3.24 -32.25
CA THR A 45 -32.16 -2.40 -31.52
C THR A 45 -31.61 -3.21 -30.35
N ILE A 46 -30.31 -3.45 -30.35
CA ILE A 46 -29.59 -4.17 -29.29
C ILE A 46 -28.79 -3.14 -28.51
N THR A 47 -29.19 -2.90 -27.27
CA THR A 47 -28.43 -2.05 -26.34
C THR A 47 -27.60 -2.95 -25.43
N ARG A 48 -26.27 -2.86 -25.53
CA ARG A 48 -25.34 -3.50 -24.59
C ARG A 48 -24.75 -2.44 -23.67
N ARG A 49 -25.00 -2.57 -22.37
CA ARG A 49 -24.36 -1.76 -21.34
C ARG A 49 -23.22 -2.56 -20.72
N SER A 50 -21.99 -2.06 -20.85
CA SER A 50 -20.89 -2.54 -20.01
C SER A 50 -21.11 -2.01 -18.59
N VAL A 51 -21.38 -2.90 -17.64
CA VAL A 51 -21.46 -2.54 -16.22
C VAL A 51 -20.13 -2.98 -15.59
N PRO A 52 -19.42 -2.10 -14.86
CA PRO A 52 -18.26 -2.52 -14.08
C PRO A 52 -18.65 -3.70 -13.20
N ALA A 53 -17.83 -4.76 -13.21
CA ALA A 53 -18.07 -5.89 -12.33
C ALA A 53 -18.10 -5.40 -10.88
N PRO A 54 -19.04 -5.92 -10.04
CA PRO A 54 -19.02 -5.60 -8.63
C PRO A 54 -17.65 -5.98 -8.04
N PRO A 55 -17.11 -5.19 -7.09
CA PRO A 55 -15.85 -5.53 -6.47
C PRO A 55 -15.94 -6.92 -5.84
N PRO A 56 -14.86 -7.72 -5.89
CA PRO A 56 -14.87 -9.04 -5.26
C PRO A 56 -15.22 -8.93 -3.78
N PRO A 57 -15.90 -9.94 -3.22
CA PRO A 57 -16.26 -9.93 -1.81
C PRO A 57 -15.02 -9.76 -0.92
N ALA A 58 -15.18 -9.00 0.16
CA ALA A 58 -14.09 -8.73 1.07
C ALA A 58 -13.59 -10.04 1.71
N ARG A 59 -12.32 -10.39 1.46
CA ARG A 59 -11.66 -11.50 2.17
C ARG A 59 -11.62 -11.19 3.67
N PRO A 60 -11.94 -12.16 4.55
CA PRO A 60 -11.77 -12.02 5.99
C PRO A 60 -10.34 -11.65 6.40
N ALA A 61 -10.18 -11.06 7.58
CA ALA A 61 -8.86 -10.87 8.18
C ALA A 61 -8.21 -12.24 8.43
N ASP A 62 -6.89 -12.31 8.26
CA ASP A 62 -6.14 -13.48 8.72
C ASP A 62 -6.04 -13.47 10.25
N ALA A 63 -5.87 -14.66 10.84
CA ALA A 63 -5.47 -14.74 12.23
C ALA A 63 -4.09 -14.10 12.41
N TYR A 64 -3.93 -13.32 13.48
CA TYR A 64 -2.62 -12.79 13.86
C TYR A 64 -1.60 -13.93 14.02
N PRO A 65 -0.32 -13.68 13.71
CA PRO A 65 0.72 -14.67 13.96
C PRO A 65 0.92 -14.83 15.47
N GLY A 66 1.63 -15.89 15.88
CA GLY A 66 1.97 -16.10 17.28
C GLY A 66 2.85 -15.00 17.89
N ASP A 67 3.44 -14.12 17.05
CA ASP A 67 4.24 -12.99 17.49
C ASP A 67 3.35 -11.86 18.07
N PRO A 68 3.44 -11.56 19.38
CA PRO A 68 2.66 -10.50 20.02
C PRO A 68 3.04 -9.08 19.55
N LEU A 69 4.24 -8.88 18.99
CA LEU A 69 4.68 -7.56 18.51
C LEU A 69 4.06 -7.19 17.16
N VAL A 70 3.79 -8.19 16.31
CA VAL A 70 3.02 -7.97 15.08
C VAL A 70 1.61 -7.50 15.42
N ARG A 71 0.94 -8.19 16.35
CA ARG A 71 -0.38 -7.76 16.83
C ARG A 71 -0.33 -6.34 17.41
N TYR A 72 0.67 -6.06 18.26
CA TYR A 72 0.82 -4.73 18.85
C TYR A 72 0.98 -3.61 17.80
N ASN A 73 1.79 -3.83 16.77
CA ASN A 73 1.98 -2.84 15.70
C ASN A 73 0.67 -2.58 14.94
N VAL A 74 -0.07 -3.62 14.54
CA VAL A 74 -1.39 -3.46 13.89
C VAL A 74 -2.36 -2.69 14.77
N GLU A 75 -2.47 -3.06 16.05
CA GLU A 75 -3.32 -2.37 17.02
C GLU A 75 -2.92 -0.89 17.16
N ARG A 76 -1.62 -0.60 17.12
CA ARG A 76 -1.12 0.78 17.26
C ARG A 76 -1.42 1.63 16.03
N VAL A 77 -1.21 1.11 14.82
CA VAL A 77 -1.63 1.78 13.58
C VAL A 77 -3.14 2.01 13.56
N ASN A 78 -3.93 1.02 13.97
CA ASN A 78 -5.39 1.14 14.05
C ASN A 78 -5.83 2.16 15.11
N ALA A 79 -5.10 2.31 16.22
CA ALA A 79 -5.35 3.37 17.19
C ALA A 79 -5.10 4.76 16.59
N TYR A 80 -4.08 4.94 15.74
CA TYR A 80 -3.91 6.20 15.00
C TYR A 80 -5.05 6.45 14.00
N ARG A 81 -5.47 5.42 13.26
CA ARG A 81 -6.60 5.53 12.31
C ARG A 81 -7.90 5.90 13.00
N ALA A 82 -8.15 5.35 14.19
CA ALA A 82 -9.32 5.68 15.00
C ALA A 82 -9.35 7.17 15.39
N ARG A 83 -8.19 7.81 15.64
CA ARG A 83 -8.10 9.26 15.90
C ARG A 83 -8.55 10.08 14.69
N GLY A 84 -8.38 9.56 13.47
CA GLY A 84 -8.87 10.14 12.23
C GLY A 84 -10.27 9.71 11.81
N GLY A 85 -10.99 8.93 12.64
CA GLY A 85 -12.32 8.43 12.32
C GLY A 85 -12.36 7.36 11.22
N LEU A 86 -11.23 6.69 10.96
CA LEU A 86 -11.10 5.69 9.90
C LEU A 86 -11.37 4.27 10.42
N PRO A 87 -11.89 3.37 9.57
CA PRO A 87 -12.02 1.96 9.93
C PRO A 87 -10.65 1.31 10.14
N PRO A 88 -10.56 0.30 11.03
CA PRO A 88 -9.33 -0.43 11.26
C PRO A 88 -8.92 -1.22 10.01
N LEU A 89 -7.61 -1.35 9.81
CA LEU A 89 -7.01 -2.25 8.85
C LEU A 89 -7.06 -3.68 9.39
N LEU A 90 -7.26 -4.63 8.47
CA LEU A 90 -7.24 -6.05 8.75
C LEU A 90 -5.83 -6.60 8.55
N TYR A 91 -5.36 -7.43 9.48
CA TYR A 91 -4.10 -8.13 9.30
C TYR A 91 -4.16 -9.09 8.09
N ASP A 92 -3.12 -9.07 7.26
CA ASP A 92 -2.93 -10.00 6.14
C ASP A 92 -1.55 -10.67 6.23
N ALA A 93 -1.53 -11.99 6.36
CA ALA A 93 -0.31 -12.76 6.55
C ALA A 93 0.61 -12.74 5.32
N ARG A 94 0.05 -12.62 4.11
CA ARG A 94 0.86 -12.56 2.87
C ARG A 94 1.58 -11.23 2.77
N ILE A 95 0.87 -10.14 3.04
CA ILE A 95 1.47 -8.80 3.11
C ILE A 95 2.52 -8.76 4.23
N SER A 96 2.24 -9.39 5.39
CA SER A 96 3.19 -9.44 6.50
C SER A 96 4.49 -10.18 6.14
N ALA A 97 4.39 -11.31 5.44
CA ALA A 97 5.57 -12.04 4.97
C ALA A 97 6.43 -11.21 3.99
N PHE A 98 5.79 -10.37 3.18
CA PHE A 98 6.48 -9.43 2.30
C PHE A 98 7.16 -8.30 3.09
N ALA A 99 6.45 -7.68 4.04
CA ALA A 99 6.99 -6.66 4.92
C ALA A 99 8.20 -7.16 5.73
N VAL A 100 8.17 -8.43 6.18
CA VAL A 100 9.33 -9.08 6.83
C VAL A 100 10.54 -9.11 5.90
N GLN A 101 10.37 -9.47 4.63
CA GLN A 101 11.47 -9.45 3.65
C GLN A 101 11.99 -8.03 3.42
N GLY A 102 11.09 -7.03 3.40
CA GLY A 102 11.46 -5.62 3.33
C GLY A 102 12.33 -5.18 4.51
N SER A 103 11.92 -5.51 5.73
CA SER A 103 12.71 -5.23 6.94
C SER A 103 14.04 -6.00 6.99
N GLN A 104 14.06 -7.26 6.54
CA GLN A 104 15.29 -8.04 6.42
C GLN A 104 16.27 -7.42 5.41
N ARG A 105 15.75 -6.91 4.28
CA ARG A 105 16.57 -6.23 3.28
C ARG A 105 17.12 -4.91 3.84
N LEU A 106 16.26 -4.09 4.43
CA LEU A 106 16.66 -2.82 5.05
C LEU A 106 17.76 -3.02 6.10
N ALA A 107 17.65 -4.07 6.91
CA ALA A 107 18.66 -4.40 7.91
C ALA A 107 20.04 -4.79 7.32
N ARG A 108 20.09 -5.21 6.05
CA ARG A 108 21.33 -5.61 5.36
C ARG A 108 21.94 -4.49 4.55
N ASP A 109 21.14 -3.78 3.76
CA ASP A 109 21.64 -2.80 2.79
C ASP A 109 21.47 -1.35 3.24
N HIS A 110 20.62 -1.09 4.25
CA HIS A 110 20.28 0.25 4.73
C HIS A 110 19.68 1.15 3.64
N VAL A 111 19.09 0.56 2.59
CA VAL A 111 18.43 1.30 1.50
C VAL A 111 16.92 1.26 1.71
N PRO A 112 16.29 2.41 2.04
CA PRO A 112 14.85 2.48 2.22
C PRO A 112 14.10 2.05 0.96
N HIS A 113 12.97 1.38 1.13
CA HIS A 113 12.01 1.01 0.08
C HIS A 113 12.54 0.10 -1.04
N ALA A 114 13.78 -0.39 -0.96
CA ALA A 114 14.39 -1.13 -2.05
C ALA A 114 13.68 -2.46 -2.33
N HIS A 115 13.17 -3.16 -1.31
CA HIS A 115 12.42 -4.41 -1.51
C HIS A 115 11.06 -4.13 -2.14
N PHE A 116 10.33 -3.14 -1.63
CA PHE A 116 9.03 -2.74 -2.13
C PHE A 116 9.10 -2.29 -3.60
N ALA A 117 10.04 -1.40 -3.92
CA ALA A 117 10.23 -0.86 -5.27
C ALA A 117 10.49 -1.96 -6.33
N GLU A 118 11.25 -3.00 -5.97
CA GLU A 118 11.57 -4.09 -6.88
C GLU A 118 10.45 -5.12 -7.02
N ASN A 119 9.63 -5.33 -5.99
CA ASN A 119 8.80 -6.54 -5.90
C ASN A 119 7.29 -6.27 -5.77
N ALA A 120 6.85 -5.07 -5.39
CA ALA A 120 5.44 -4.82 -5.04
C ALA A 120 4.47 -5.15 -6.20
N GLN A 121 4.86 -4.84 -7.45
CA GLN A 121 4.03 -5.14 -8.63
C GLN A 121 3.81 -6.64 -8.86
N ALA A 122 4.82 -7.47 -8.55
CA ALA A 122 4.74 -8.92 -8.75
C ALA A 122 3.81 -9.60 -7.73
N GLN A 123 3.64 -9.00 -6.55
CA GLN A 123 2.93 -9.63 -5.44
C GLN A 123 1.40 -9.44 -5.48
N ARG A 124 0.91 -8.43 -6.22
CA ARG A 124 -0.53 -8.18 -6.44
C ARG A 124 -1.36 -8.20 -5.14
N PHE A 125 -0.95 -7.45 -4.12
CA PHE A 125 -1.68 -7.37 -2.84
C PHE A 125 -3.06 -6.71 -2.95
N GLY A 126 -3.28 -5.95 -4.02
CA GLY A 126 -4.50 -5.22 -4.33
C GLY A 126 -4.32 -4.37 -5.58
N SER A 127 -5.26 -3.46 -5.84
CA SER A 127 -5.12 -2.44 -6.90
C SER A 127 -4.29 -1.25 -6.45
N ARG A 128 -4.10 -1.10 -5.13
CA ARG A 128 -3.27 -0.06 -4.51
C ARG A 128 -2.45 -0.65 -3.39
N SER A 129 -1.19 -0.24 -3.28
CA SER A 129 -0.33 -0.57 -2.17
C SER A 129 0.57 0.60 -1.82
N ALA A 130 1.05 0.62 -0.58
CA ALA A 130 2.06 1.55 -0.11
C ALA A 130 2.86 0.94 1.04
N GLU A 131 4.04 1.48 1.29
CA GLU A 131 4.93 1.06 2.36
C GLU A 131 5.22 2.24 3.29
N ASN A 132 5.19 1.99 4.59
CA ASN A 132 5.91 2.79 5.56
C ASN A 132 7.07 1.99 6.09
N GLN A 133 8.26 2.59 6.12
CA GLN A 133 9.46 1.93 6.58
C GLN A 133 10.15 2.75 7.68
N GLY A 134 10.62 2.06 8.72
CA GLY A 134 11.30 2.66 9.87
C GLY A 134 12.70 3.19 9.55
N ASP A 135 13.46 3.49 10.61
CA ASP A 135 14.82 4.03 10.47
C ASP A 135 15.73 3.06 9.66
N PRO A 136 16.44 3.54 8.63
CA PRO A 136 17.29 2.67 7.80
C PRO A 136 18.47 2.04 8.54
N ARG A 137 18.85 2.59 9.70
CA ARG A 137 19.86 2.04 10.60
C ARG A 137 19.27 1.25 11.76
N GLY A 138 17.94 1.09 11.80
CA GLY A 138 17.20 0.42 12.85
C GLY A 138 17.17 1.23 14.15
N VAL A 139 16.07 1.11 14.88
CA VAL A 139 15.90 1.81 16.16
C VAL A 139 16.76 1.11 17.22
N PRO A 140 17.63 1.84 17.96
CA PRO A 140 18.43 1.26 19.04
C PRO A 140 17.56 0.83 20.22
N SER A 141 18.13 0.07 21.15
CA SER A 141 17.43 -0.26 22.40
C SER A 141 17.06 1.01 23.17
N LEU A 142 15.80 1.09 23.58
CA LEU A 142 15.20 2.18 24.36
C LEU A 142 14.85 1.75 25.79
N HIS A 143 15.02 0.46 26.12
CA HIS A 143 14.67 -0.08 27.42
C HIS A 143 15.42 -1.40 27.72
N PRO A 144 15.78 -1.70 28.98
CA PRO A 144 16.45 -2.95 29.34
C PRO A 144 15.54 -4.20 29.26
N ASP A 145 14.26 -4.09 29.62
CA ASP A 145 13.29 -5.18 29.45
C ASP A 145 12.95 -5.39 27.97
N PRO A 146 13.13 -6.60 27.38
CA PRO A 146 12.95 -6.84 25.95
C PRO A 146 11.54 -6.55 25.43
N ALA A 147 10.50 -6.90 26.19
CA ALA A 147 9.12 -6.71 25.77
C ALA A 147 8.74 -5.23 25.73
N THR A 148 9.14 -4.47 26.75
CA THR A 148 8.96 -3.03 26.82
C THR A 148 9.81 -2.31 25.78
N ASN A 149 11.05 -2.78 25.55
CA ASN A 149 11.94 -2.24 24.53
C ASN A 149 11.30 -2.29 23.15
N ALA A 150 10.81 -3.47 22.77
CA ALA A 150 10.20 -3.68 21.47
C ALA A 150 8.98 -2.79 21.24
N ARG A 151 8.10 -2.69 22.23
CA ARG A 151 6.93 -1.81 22.16
C ARG A 151 7.34 -0.34 22.01
N ARG A 152 8.30 0.13 22.80
CA ARG A 152 8.80 1.52 22.70
C ARG A 152 9.44 1.84 21.35
N GLN A 153 10.16 0.90 20.76
CA GLN A 153 10.75 1.09 19.43
C GLN A 153 9.65 1.20 18.36
N ILE A 154 8.63 0.33 18.41
CA ILE A 154 7.45 0.41 17.53
C ILE A 154 6.72 1.74 17.72
N ASP A 155 6.43 2.12 18.98
CA ASP A 155 5.74 3.37 19.29
C ASP A 155 6.52 4.58 18.76
N THR A 156 7.84 4.61 18.95
CA THR A 156 8.70 5.71 18.48
C THR A 156 8.61 5.86 16.96
N MET A 157 8.70 4.77 16.20
CA MET A 157 8.60 4.85 14.73
C MET A 157 7.21 5.28 14.26
N LEU A 158 6.15 4.68 14.82
CA LEU A 158 4.78 5.00 14.42
C LEU A 158 4.38 6.42 14.82
N GLU A 159 4.87 6.92 15.95
CA GLU A 159 4.67 8.29 16.37
C GLU A 159 5.36 9.26 15.41
N MET A 160 6.61 9.01 15.02
CA MET A 160 7.30 9.85 14.04
C MET A 160 6.59 9.86 12.68
N MET A 161 6.18 8.69 12.18
CA MET A 161 5.42 8.56 10.93
C MET A 161 4.09 9.30 10.98
N PHE A 162 3.38 9.23 12.11
CA PHE A 162 2.13 9.95 12.30
C PHE A 162 2.35 11.46 12.48
N ALA A 163 3.45 11.86 13.13
CA ALA A 163 3.78 13.26 13.36
C ALA A 163 4.16 14.03 12.08
N GLU A 164 4.44 13.33 10.97
CA GLU A 164 4.59 13.97 9.66
C GLU A 164 3.36 14.79 9.26
N GLY A 165 2.16 14.37 9.68
CA GLY A 165 0.90 15.05 9.41
C GLY A 165 0.47 15.00 7.93
N PRO A 166 -0.66 15.63 7.58
CA PRO A 166 -1.19 15.62 6.21
C PRO A 166 -0.16 16.13 5.18
N GLY A 167 0.04 15.36 4.10
CA GLY A 167 1.09 15.61 3.09
C GLY A 167 2.43 14.95 3.41
N GLY A 168 2.57 14.38 4.61
CA GLY A 168 3.65 13.46 4.95
C GLY A 168 3.37 12.08 4.37
N GLY A 169 4.34 11.51 3.63
CA GLY A 169 4.14 10.25 2.92
C GLY A 169 3.71 9.10 3.84
N HIS A 170 4.31 8.99 5.03
CA HIS A 170 3.94 7.92 5.95
C HIS A 170 2.59 8.16 6.62
N TYR A 171 2.30 9.40 7.01
CA TYR A 171 1.01 9.77 7.56
C TYR A 171 -0.12 9.50 6.56
N ASP A 172 0.06 9.93 5.30
CA ASP A 172 -0.94 9.79 4.24
C ASP A 172 -1.24 8.30 3.96
N ASN A 173 -0.24 7.43 4.02
CA ASN A 173 -0.43 5.98 3.93
C ASN A 173 -1.23 5.44 5.12
N MET A 174 -0.86 5.79 6.36
CA MET A 174 -1.57 5.34 7.56
C MET A 174 -3.03 5.79 7.57
N MET A 175 -3.29 7.01 7.09
CA MET A 175 -4.62 7.64 7.09
C MET A 175 -5.39 7.44 5.77
N ASN A 176 -4.89 6.62 4.84
CA ASN A 176 -5.58 6.41 3.59
C ASN A 176 -6.88 5.61 3.81
N PRO A 177 -8.07 6.15 3.48
CA PRO A 177 -9.34 5.43 3.64
C PRO A 177 -9.50 4.29 2.62
N LYS A 178 -8.69 4.26 1.56
CA LYS A 178 -8.75 3.21 0.53
C LYS A 178 -8.06 1.92 0.98
N PHE A 179 -7.10 2.00 1.91
CA PHE A 179 -6.47 0.80 2.45
C PHE A 179 -7.38 0.11 3.46
N ARG A 180 -7.39 -1.22 3.37
CA ARG A 180 -8.22 -2.12 4.19
C ARG A 180 -7.39 -3.21 4.86
N ARG A 181 -6.16 -3.43 4.39
CA ARG A 181 -5.25 -4.45 4.91
C ARG A 181 -3.89 -3.89 5.29
N ILE A 182 -3.25 -4.56 6.24
CA ILE A 182 -1.89 -4.27 6.69
C ILE A 182 -1.09 -5.55 6.89
N GLY A 183 0.18 -5.52 6.51
CA GLY A 183 1.18 -6.50 6.89
C GLY A 183 2.31 -5.84 7.66
N ILE A 184 2.88 -6.57 8.63
CA ILE A 184 3.93 -6.06 9.52
C ILE A 184 5.21 -6.89 9.34
N GLY A 185 6.33 -6.20 9.13
CA GLY A 185 7.66 -6.77 9.23
C GLY A 185 8.37 -6.18 10.42
N ASN A 186 8.63 -6.96 11.47
CA ASN A 186 9.48 -6.56 12.58
C ASN A 186 10.71 -7.48 12.59
N VAL A 187 11.91 -6.93 12.45
CA VAL A 187 13.16 -7.71 12.36
C VAL A 187 14.21 -7.12 13.29
N TYR A 188 14.76 -7.97 14.17
CA TYR A 188 15.86 -7.58 15.07
C TYR A 188 17.22 -8.02 14.51
N VAL A 189 18.14 -7.06 14.36
CA VAL A 189 19.54 -7.33 14.00
C VAL A 189 20.45 -6.49 14.87
N GLY A 190 21.38 -7.12 15.59
CA GLY A 190 22.35 -6.42 16.44
C GLY A 190 21.72 -5.56 17.54
N GLY A 191 20.59 -5.99 18.11
CA GLY A 191 19.85 -5.26 19.15
C GLY A 191 19.03 -4.06 18.63
N ARG A 192 18.94 -3.88 17.31
CA ARG A 192 18.15 -2.84 16.65
C ARG A 192 16.91 -3.42 16.02
N LEU A 193 15.80 -2.67 16.08
CA LEU A 193 14.55 -3.04 15.41
C LEU A 193 14.45 -2.34 14.05
N TYR A 194 14.25 -3.13 13.01
CA TYR A 194 13.85 -2.70 11.67
C TYR A 194 12.37 -3.03 11.48
N MET A 195 11.60 -2.07 10.96
CA MET A 195 10.16 -2.17 10.83
C MET A 195 9.69 -1.75 9.44
N THR A 196 8.78 -2.54 8.88
CA THR A 196 8.02 -2.24 7.66
C THR A 196 6.54 -2.44 7.96
N ASN A 197 5.70 -1.48 7.55
CA ASN A 197 4.25 -1.59 7.52
C ASN A 197 3.79 -1.43 6.07
N ASP A 198 3.29 -2.51 5.48
CA ASP A 198 2.77 -2.50 4.11
C ASP A 198 1.25 -2.47 4.11
N PHE A 199 0.68 -1.64 3.24
CA PHE A 199 -0.76 -1.38 3.15
C PHE A 199 -1.31 -1.84 1.81
N SER A 200 -2.57 -2.29 1.80
CA SER A 200 -3.28 -2.63 0.57
C SER A 200 -4.80 -2.41 0.70
N ASP A 201 -5.48 -2.26 -0.44
CA ASP A 201 -6.95 -2.19 -0.53
C ASP A 201 -7.67 -3.55 -0.49
#